data_AF-A0A2H0K6X6-F1
#
_entry.id   AF-A0A2H0K6X6-F1
#
_cell.length_a   1.000
_cell.length_b   1.000
_cell.length_c   1.000
_cell.angle_alpha   90.00
_cell.angle_beta   90.00
_cell.angle_gamma   90.00
#
_symmetry.space_group_name_H-M   'P 1'
#
loop_
_entity.id
_entity.type
_entity.pdbx_description
1 polymer ?
#
loop_
_entity_poly.entity_id
_entity_poly.type
_entity_poly.pdbx_seq_one_letter_code
_entity_poly.pdbx_strand_id
1 'polypeptide(L)'
;KKYGEKEIVFIGLLIIAISVFFMPFIHSPSFLIWSAVLFLSRVGASIVEAGTESYFFKHVGGSDVNVISAFRIVRPLSYVAAPLVAFVTLRTFDLRNSYFVLAIIVSMGLYFILKIKDTK
;
A
#
# COMPACT_ATOMS: atom_id res chain seq x y z
N LYS A 1 10.64 -24.01 -3.01
CA LYS A 1 9.79 -23.33 -2.01
C LYS A 1 9.23 -22.05 -2.64
N LYS A 2 7.95 -22.02 -3.05
CA LYS A 2 7.28 -20.76 -3.45
C LYS A 2 7.10 -19.89 -2.21
N TYR A 3 7.36 -18.59 -2.26
CA TYR A 3 7.00 -17.65 -1.18
C TYR A 3 5.47 -17.65 -1.01
N GLY A 4 4.96 -17.55 0.23
CA GLY A 4 3.52 -17.40 0.46
C GLY A 4 3.05 -16.00 0.07
N GLU A 5 1.77 -15.86 -0.24
CA GLU A 5 1.21 -14.55 -0.64
C GLU A 5 1.31 -13.54 0.49
N LYS A 6 1.24 -14.00 1.74
CA LYS A 6 1.43 -13.16 2.92
C LYS A 6 2.79 -12.46 2.90
N GLU A 7 3.88 -13.20 2.66
CA GLU A 7 5.23 -12.62 2.62
C GLU A 7 5.41 -11.70 1.42
N ILE A 8 4.80 -12.02 0.27
CA ILE A 8 4.84 -11.14 -0.92
C ILE A 8 4.18 -9.80 -0.61
N VAL A 9 2.98 -9.79 -0.03
CA VAL A 9 2.29 -8.55 0.34
C VAL A 9 3.05 -7.79 1.43
N PHE A 10 3.62 -8.48 2.42
CA PHE A 10 4.45 -7.87 3.46
C PHE A 10 5.68 -7.16 2.87
N ILE A 11 6.39 -7.80 1.95
CA ILE A 11 7.54 -7.19 1.25
C ILE A 11 7.09 -5.97 0.44
N GLY A 12 5.99 -6.08 -0.30
CA GLY A 12 5.42 -4.96 -1.05
C GLY A 12 5.12 -3.76 -0.15
N LEU A 13 4.44 -3.98 0.98
CA LEU A 13 4.13 -2.94 1.97
C LEU A 13 5.38 -2.31 2.58
N LEU A 14 6.41 -3.12 2.89
CA LEU A 14 7.69 -2.60 3.39
C LEU A 14 8.37 -1.69 2.36
N ILE A 15 8.38 -2.09 1.09
CA ILE A 15 8.96 -1.28 0.00
C ILE A 15 8.24 0.08 -0.08
N ILE A 16 6.90 0.10 -0.01
CA ILE A 16 6.13 1.36 -0.03
C ILE A 16 6.45 2.19 1.22
N ALA A 17 6.38 1.59 2.41
CA ALA A 17 6.56 2.28 3.68
C ALA A 17 7.95 2.93 3.76
N ILE A 18 8.99 2.19 3.41
CA ILE A 18 10.38 2.69 3.37
C ILE A 18 10.50 3.82 2.34
N SER A 19 10.00 3.61 1.12
CA SER A 19 10.09 4.62 0.06
C SER A 19 9.46 5.94 0.49
N VAL A 20 8.22 5.89 1.01
CA VAL A 20 7.48 7.07 1.45
C VAL A 20 8.12 7.72 2.70
N PHE A 21 8.58 6.93 3.65
CA PHE A 21 9.25 7.43 4.85
C PHE A 21 10.52 8.22 4.53
N PHE A 22 11.25 7.86 3.48
CA PHE A 22 12.46 8.57 3.07
C PHE A 22 12.19 9.84 2.23
N MET A 23 11.01 10.00 1.63
CA MET A 23 10.68 11.18 0.81
C MET A 23 10.88 12.54 1.52
N PRO A 24 10.47 12.74 2.79
CA PRO A 24 10.73 13.97 3.53
C PRO A 24 12.19 14.42 3.59
N PHE A 25 13.13 13.47 3.54
CA PHE A 25 14.56 13.73 3.69
C PHE A 25 15.24 14.10 2.37
N ILE A 26 14.53 14.04 1.24
CA ILE A 26 15.03 14.43 -0.07
C ILE A 26 14.95 15.95 -0.20
N HIS A 27 16.08 16.62 0.03
CA HIS A 27 16.20 18.07 -0.09
C HIS A 27 16.59 18.53 -1.51
N SER A 28 17.10 17.61 -2.33
CA SER A 28 17.55 17.90 -3.69
C SER A 28 16.39 17.81 -4.69
N PRO A 29 16.30 18.73 -5.67
CA PRO A 29 15.36 18.62 -6.79
C PRO A 29 15.82 17.61 -7.87
N SER A 30 16.76 16.72 -7.58
CA SER A 30 17.30 15.74 -8.53
C SER A 30 16.20 14.85 -9.12
N PHE A 31 16.04 14.92 -10.44
CA PHE A 31 15.10 14.09 -11.20
C PHE A 31 15.32 12.59 -10.97
N LEU A 32 16.58 12.15 -10.91
CA LEU A 32 16.91 10.72 -10.75
C LEU A 32 16.50 10.19 -9.37
N ILE A 33 16.72 10.98 -8.32
CA ILE A 33 16.36 10.58 -6.95
C ILE A 33 14.83 10.47 -6.81
N TRP A 34 14.10 11.47 -7.30
CA TRP A 34 12.64 11.46 -7.28
C TRP A 34 12.05 10.33 -8.13
N SER A 35 12.60 10.12 -9.33
CA SER A 35 12.18 9.02 -10.20
C SER A 35 12.40 7.66 -9.53
N ALA A 36 13.56 7.44 -8.90
CA ALA A 36 13.87 6.19 -8.22
C ALA A 36 12.93 5.93 -7.03
N VAL A 37 12.71 6.91 -6.15
CA VAL A 37 11.86 6.72 -4.96
C VAL A 37 10.38 6.55 -5.33
N LEU A 38 9.89 7.31 -6.32
CA LEU A 38 8.52 7.18 -6.81
C LEU A 38 8.33 5.85 -7.53
N PHE A 39 9.29 5.44 -8.36
CA PHE A 39 9.25 4.15 -9.04
C PHE A 39 9.24 2.99 -8.04
N LEU A 40 10.10 3.03 -7.03
CA LEU A 40 10.16 2.00 -5.98
C LEU A 40 8.83 1.92 -5.21
N SER A 41 8.21 3.06 -4.88
CA SER A 41 6.89 3.09 -4.25
C SER A 41 5.81 2.42 -5.13
N ARG A 42 5.87 2.58 -6.45
CA ARG A 42 4.93 1.95 -7.40
C ARG A 42 5.17 0.46 -7.57
N VAL A 43 6.44 0.02 -7.53
CA VAL A 43 6.80 -1.41 -7.51
C VAL A 43 6.25 -2.08 -6.24
N GLY A 44 6.40 -1.44 -5.08
CA GLY A 44 5.80 -1.95 -3.85
C GLY A 44 4.27 -2.04 -3.95
N ALA A 45 3.62 -1.01 -4.50
CA ALA A 45 2.16 -0.99 -4.67
C ALA A 45 1.65 -2.11 -5.58
N SER A 46 2.32 -2.38 -6.70
CA SER A 46 1.90 -3.46 -7.62
C SER A 46 2.06 -4.84 -6.99
N ILE A 47 3.10 -5.06 -6.19
CA ILE A 47 3.30 -6.29 -5.41
C ILE A 47 2.15 -6.50 -4.41
N VAL A 48 1.80 -5.45 -3.66
CA VAL A 48 0.69 -5.51 -2.70
C VAL A 48 -0.64 -5.80 -3.40
N GLU A 49 -0.89 -5.13 -4.52
CA GLU A 49 -2.14 -5.30 -5.28
C GLU A 49 -2.28 -6.74 -5.81
N ALA A 50 -1.28 -7.24 -6.53
CA ALA A 50 -1.30 -8.59 -7.10
C ALA A 50 -1.30 -9.67 -6.00
N GLY A 51 -0.53 -9.47 -4.92
CA GLY A 51 -0.45 -10.40 -3.81
C GLY A 51 -1.77 -10.48 -3.01
N THR A 52 -2.42 -9.34 -2.77
CA THR A 52 -3.70 -9.28 -2.06
C THR A 52 -4.81 -9.94 -2.88
N GLU A 53 -4.83 -9.70 -4.19
CA GLU A 53 -5.81 -10.32 -5.09
C GLU A 53 -5.62 -11.84 -5.17
N SER A 54 -4.37 -12.30 -5.33
CA SER A 54 -4.04 -13.73 -5.30
C SER A 54 -4.42 -14.39 -3.97
N TYR A 55 -4.08 -13.76 -2.84
CA TYR A 55 -4.45 -14.26 -1.52
C TYR A 55 -5.98 -14.36 -1.37
N PHE A 56 -6.70 -13.29 -1.73
CA PHE A 56 -8.15 -13.23 -1.60
C PHE A 56 -8.83 -14.36 -2.37
N PHE A 57 -8.52 -14.53 -3.66
CA PHE A 57 -9.17 -15.55 -4.51
C PHE A 57 -8.78 -17.00 -4.17
N LYS A 58 -7.74 -17.22 -3.37
CA LYS A 58 -7.46 -18.55 -2.79
C LYS A 58 -8.33 -18.87 -1.58
N HIS A 59 -8.93 -17.87 -0.94
CA HIS A 59 -9.70 -18.01 0.30
C HIS A 59 -11.21 -17.85 0.11
N VAL A 60 -11.67 -17.42 -1.07
CA VAL A 60 -13.11 -17.28 -1.38
C VAL A 60 -13.53 -18.23 -2.50
N GLY A 61 -14.72 -18.81 -2.37
CA GLY A 61 -15.34 -19.66 -3.38
C GLY A 61 -16.37 -18.91 -4.24
N GLY A 62 -16.91 -19.57 -5.25
CA GLY A 62 -17.94 -19.00 -6.13
C GLY A 62 -19.25 -18.63 -5.42
N SER A 63 -19.51 -19.17 -4.23
CA SER A 63 -20.66 -18.84 -3.39
C SER A 63 -20.53 -17.50 -2.65
N ASP A 64 -19.32 -16.96 -2.52
CA ASP A 64 -19.03 -15.77 -1.69
C ASP A 64 -19.22 -14.46 -2.45
N VAL A 65 -20.29 -14.38 -3.26
CA VAL A 65 -20.54 -13.28 -4.20
C VAL A 65 -20.55 -11.91 -3.50
N ASN A 66 -21.12 -11.84 -2.29
CA ASN A 66 -21.17 -10.60 -1.50
C ASN A 66 -19.78 -10.14 -1.07
N VAL A 67 -18.91 -11.08 -0.66
CA VAL A 67 -17.54 -10.79 -0.23
C VAL A 67 -16.69 -10.36 -1.42
N ILE A 68 -16.83 -11.03 -2.56
CA ILE A 68 -16.15 -10.66 -3.82
C ILE A 68 -16.58 -9.25 -4.25
N SER A 69 -17.88 -8.95 -4.18
CA SER A 69 -18.41 -7.63 -4.53
C SER A 69 -17.87 -6.55 -3.59
N ALA A 70 -17.84 -6.80 -2.28
CA ALA A 70 -17.26 -5.89 -1.30
C ALA A 70 -15.77 -5.63 -1.57
N PHE A 71 -14.98 -6.68 -1.81
CA PHE A 71 -13.55 -6.57 -2.15
C PHE A 71 -13.33 -5.70 -3.40
N ARG A 72 -14.13 -5.89 -4.44
CA ARG A 72 -14.05 -5.10 -5.68
C ARG A 72 -14.39 -3.63 -5.49
N ILE A 73 -15.26 -3.29 -4.55
CA ILE A 73 -15.64 -1.89 -4.25
C ILE A 73 -14.55 -1.15 -3.45
N VAL A 74 -13.63 -1.85 -2.78
CA VAL A 74 -12.52 -1.20 -2.04
C VAL A 74 -11.63 -0.35 -2.94
N ARG A 75 -11.33 -0.80 -4.18
CA ARG A 75 -10.53 -0.03 -5.15
C ARG A 75 -11.16 1.32 -5.50
N PRO A 76 -12.40 1.41 -6.02
CA PRO A 76 -13.02 2.69 -6.31
C PRO A 76 -13.22 3.54 -5.05
N LEU A 77 -13.50 2.93 -3.89
CA LEU A 77 -13.57 3.66 -2.63
C LEU A 77 -12.24 4.35 -2.28
N SER A 78 -11.11 3.71 -2.57
CA SER A 78 -9.78 4.29 -2.34
C SER A 78 -9.53 5.57 -3.17
N TYR A 79 -10.09 5.66 -4.38
CA TYR A 79 -10.00 6.87 -5.21
C TYR A 79 -10.78 8.06 -4.64
N VAL A 80 -11.68 7.83 -3.68
CA VAL A 80 -12.39 8.90 -2.95
C VAL A 80 -11.75 9.14 -1.60
N ALA A 81 -11.48 8.07 -0.84
CA ALA A 81 -10.94 8.17 0.51
C ALA A 81 -9.51 8.73 0.53
N ALA A 82 -8.62 8.31 -0.38
CA ALA A 82 -7.23 8.74 -0.36
C ALA A 82 -7.07 10.25 -0.66
N PRO A 83 -7.74 10.85 -1.67
CA PRO A 83 -7.70 12.31 -1.86
C PRO A 83 -8.26 13.11 -0.68
N LEU A 84 -9.32 12.63 -0.01
CA LEU A 84 -9.86 13.30 1.17
C LEU A 84 -8.85 13.32 2.32
N VAL A 85 -8.20 12.18 2.59
CA VAL A 85 -7.14 12.09 3.61
C VAL A 85 -5.95 12.98 3.22
N ALA A 86 -5.56 12.98 1.94
CA ALA A 86 -4.49 13.84 1.44
C ALA A 86 -4.84 15.33 1.58
N PHE A 87 -6.08 15.72 1.28
CA PHE A 87 -6.57 17.10 1.44
C PHE A 87 -6.48 17.57 2.89
N VAL A 88 -6.98 16.78 3.83
CA VAL A 88 -6.91 17.10 5.28
C VAL A 88 -5.45 17.21 5.70
N THR A 89 -4.61 16.25 5.31
CA THR A 89 -3.19 16.21 5.66
C THR A 89 -2.43 17.42 5.13
N LEU A 90 -2.61 17.77 3.86
CA LEU A 90 -1.96 18.93 3.22
C LEU A 90 -2.49 20.27 3.75
N ARG A 91 -3.70 20.28 4.32
CA ARG A 91 -4.26 21.50 4.94
C ARG A 91 -3.67 21.75 6.32
N THR A 92 -3.30 20.69 7.05
CA THR A 92 -2.73 20.76 8.41
C THR A 92 -1.20 20.74 8.43
N PHE A 93 -0.56 20.07 7.47
CA PHE A 93 0.88 19.90 7.35
C PHE A 93 1.37 20.40 5.99
N ASP A 94 2.64 20.79 5.91
CA ASP A 94 3.29 21.03 4.63
C ASP A 94 3.51 19.72 3.85
N LEU A 95 3.83 19.84 2.56
CA LEU A 95 4.00 18.68 1.67
C LEU A 95 5.05 17.71 2.20
N ARG A 96 6.14 18.20 2.79
CA ARG A 96 7.20 17.35 3.33
C ARG A 96 6.70 16.50 4.48
N ASN A 97 6.05 17.11 5.47
CA ASN A 97 5.54 16.38 6.64
C ASN A 97 4.32 15.50 6.31
N SER A 98 3.60 15.79 5.22
CA SER A 98 2.50 14.96 4.74
C SER A 98 2.94 13.55 4.35
N TYR A 99 4.18 13.36 3.89
CA TYR A 99 4.72 12.03 3.61
C TYR A 99 4.91 11.18 4.89
N PHE A 100 5.17 11.78 6.06
CA PHE A 100 5.20 11.01 7.31
C PHE A 100 3.82 10.45 7.66
N VAL A 101 2.76 11.24 7.46
CA VAL A 101 1.38 10.78 7.66
C VAL A 101 1.06 9.63 6.71
N LEU A 102 1.45 9.74 5.44
CA LEU A 102 1.29 8.65 4.47
C LEU A 102 2.09 7.40 4.88
N ALA A 103 3.33 7.56 5.36
CA ALA A 103 4.15 6.45 5.84
C ALA A 103 3.49 5.73 7.03
N ILE A 104 2.88 6.46 7.96
CA ILE A 104 2.12 5.89 9.08
C ILE A 104 0.92 5.08 8.56
N ILE A 105 0.14 5.64 7.62
CA ILE A 105 -1.02 4.95 7.04
C ILE A 105 -0.60 3.65 6.34
N VAL A 106 0.45 3.68 5.52
CA VAL A 106 0.97 2.48 4.85
C VAL A 106 1.48 1.47 5.88
N SER A 107 2.15 1.93 6.93
CA SER A 107 2.66 1.07 8.00
C SER A 107 1.54 0.39 8.81
N MET A 108 0.35 1.01 8.92
CA MET A 108 -0.81 0.32 9.49
C MET A 108 -1.20 -0.93 8.67
N GLY A 109 -0.97 -0.92 7.36
CA GLY A 109 -1.13 -2.11 6.50
C GLY A 109 -0.24 -3.27 6.93
N LEU A 110 0.98 -2.99 7.41
CA LEU A 110 1.89 -4.02 7.93
C LEU A 110 1.33 -4.69 9.19
N TYR A 111 0.62 -3.95 10.03
CA TYR A 111 -0.03 -4.54 11.20
C TYR A 111 -1.12 -5.55 10.81
N PHE A 112 -1.92 -5.23 9.79
CA PHE A 112 -2.98 -6.14 9.31
C PHE A 112 -2.41 -7.40 8.65
N ILE A 113 -1.37 -7.28 7.82
CA ILE A 113 -0.78 -8.44 7.14
C ILE A 113 -0.12 -9.41 8.13
N LEU A 114 0.41 -8.93 9.25
CA LEU A 114 0.99 -9.82 10.26
C LEU A 114 -0.06 -10.74 10.91
N LYS A 115 -1.32 -10.29 11.00
CA LYS A 115 -2.43 -11.04 11.61
C LYS A 115 -3.06 -12.09 10.71
N ILE A 116 -2.88 -12.01 9.39
CA ILE A 116 -3.47 -13.00 8.48
C ILE A 116 -2.76 -14.35 8.57
N LYS A 117 -3.50 -15.45 8.41
CA LYS A 117 -2.92 -16.80 8.29
C LYS A 117 -2.31 -16.95 6.89
N ASP A 118 -1.13 -17.54 6.83
CA ASP A 118 -0.46 -17.80 5.56
C ASP A 118 -1.22 -18.87 4.76
N THR A 119 -1.06 -18.87 3.44
CA THR A 119 -1.73 -19.81 2.52
C THR A 119 -1.02 -21.17 2.44
N LYS A 120 -0.01 -21.40 3.28
CA LYS A 120 0.73 -22.67 3.37
C LYS A 120 0.36 -23.46 4.62
#